data_AF-A0A7S2TIM3-F1
#
_entry.id   AF-A0A7S2TIM3-F1
#
_cell.length_a   1.000
_cell.length_b   1.000
_cell.length_c   1.000
_cell.angle_alpha   90.00
_cell.angle_beta   90.00
_cell.angle_gamma   90.00
#
_symmetry.space_group_name_H-M   'P 1'
#
loop_
_entity.id
_entity.type
_entity.pdbx_description
1 polymer ?
#
loop_
_entity_poly.entity_id
_entity_poly.type
_entity_poly.pdbx_seq_one_letter_code
_entity_poly.pdbx_strand_id
1 'polypeptide(L)'
;EDLRTLVRETEAEVASTQQRVDDTDTALERASEGVESAERDYQALLKKLSELREADPFDRSPENLKTMEYAEKAQQRLAELKSEVETLGLRSRTLQQALKLSKRQLRNERNILEKVLDEIRMSAAEDEDTFAGSVRRKKNGTRMQGTGVISKLKAPTAILTVLLSRAERYKTSEEYIGWIKGEHHLAPITDKTSRYDEILRTLQNQERSGGGVLEGLRSDVYYVFVPGFLWHLYPAYFDSTLKAFRQQGLQAKLCSQVGGASGIYENAAAIRREILDAHHASGKPVVLVTHSKGGIDSAGALSLYEEELMPIVKGVVFCQCPFAGAPLATDLTGDPVHLTLAHWMRKYVRGSWQVVHDMMYSNRKDFLTKHPFPTDVATVSFHSTTKSPMSIQQILTHYVKQRYGFDNDGLVIPVDAEIPGSSVVRYDKELDHVGTVWPRNRRENKKGGDMDEEVQGTTTYVNPTIRKPTRYARTVGWMMVQVDKVLRRISRHQPTRSNDVPTAPEIFAALITLLQEDQRYLTKPSPVAIPQPSPSSTHAL
;
A
#
# COMPACT_ATOMS: atom_id res chain seq x y z
N GLU A 1 26.26 -13.18 -7.13
CA GLU A 1 25.45 -13.90 -8.12
C GLU A 1 24.09 -13.27 -8.38
N ASP A 2 23.16 -13.30 -7.42
CA ASP A 2 21.73 -13.04 -7.67
C ASP A 2 21.43 -11.65 -8.26
N LEU A 3 22.08 -10.59 -7.76
CA LEU A 3 21.95 -9.25 -8.33
C LEU A 3 22.47 -9.17 -9.78
N ARG A 4 23.53 -9.91 -10.13
CA ARG A 4 24.08 -9.94 -11.50
C ARG A 4 23.18 -10.72 -12.47
N THR A 5 22.52 -11.78 -11.98
CA THR A 5 21.49 -12.49 -12.75
C THR A 5 20.28 -11.59 -12.98
N LEU A 6 19.84 -10.88 -11.95
CA LEU A 6 18.75 -9.92 -12.05
C LEU A 6 19.04 -8.77 -13.02
N VAL A 7 20.28 -8.25 -13.07
CA VAL A 7 20.70 -7.26 -14.07
C VAL A 7 20.48 -7.82 -15.49
N ARG A 8 20.96 -9.04 -15.77
CA ARG A 8 20.84 -9.66 -17.11
C ARG A 8 19.39 -9.89 -17.51
N GLU A 9 18.55 -10.36 -16.59
CA GLU A 9 17.12 -10.57 -16.84
C GLU A 9 16.39 -9.25 -17.12
N THR A 10 16.71 -8.21 -16.35
CA THR A 10 16.10 -6.87 -16.54
C THR A 10 16.57 -6.23 -17.84
N GLU A 11 17.84 -6.41 -18.24
CA GLU A 11 18.35 -6.00 -19.55
C GLU A 11 17.61 -6.68 -20.71
N ALA A 12 17.37 -7.98 -20.61
CA ALA A 12 16.60 -8.73 -21.61
C ALA A 12 15.15 -8.22 -21.71
N GLU A 13 14.53 -7.88 -20.57
CA GLU A 13 13.17 -7.34 -20.51
C GLU A 13 13.07 -5.92 -21.09
N VAL A 14 14.06 -5.06 -20.84
CA VAL A 14 14.17 -3.74 -21.49
C VAL A 14 14.28 -3.91 -23.00
N ALA A 15 15.13 -4.83 -23.48
CA ALA A 15 15.31 -5.09 -24.91
C ALA A 15 14.02 -5.62 -25.55
N SER A 16 13.33 -6.57 -24.91
CA SER A 16 12.04 -7.09 -25.39
C SER A 16 10.95 -6.02 -25.44
N THR A 17 10.89 -5.14 -24.44
CA THR A 17 9.93 -4.03 -24.41
C THR A 17 10.24 -3.01 -25.51
N GLN A 18 11.52 -2.74 -25.77
CA GLN A 18 11.95 -1.89 -26.87
C GLN A 18 11.51 -2.47 -28.23
N GLN A 19 11.69 -3.78 -28.44
CA GLN A 19 11.21 -4.45 -29.66
C GLN A 19 9.70 -4.24 -29.87
N ARG A 20 8.88 -4.36 -28.81
CA ARG A 20 7.43 -4.13 -28.89
C ARG A 20 7.07 -2.67 -29.24
N VAL A 21 7.88 -1.70 -28.79
CA VAL A 21 7.73 -0.29 -29.19
C VAL A 21 8.00 -0.15 -30.69
N ASP A 22 9.04 -0.78 -31.20
CA ASP A 22 9.44 -0.72 -32.61
C ASP A 22 8.40 -1.41 -33.51
N ASP A 23 7.87 -2.56 -33.09
CA ASP A 23 6.79 -3.27 -33.80
C ASP A 23 5.51 -2.40 -33.90
N THR A 24 5.22 -1.64 -32.83
CA THR A 24 4.08 -0.70 -32.81
C THR A 24 4.30 0.47 -33.77
N ASP A 25 5.55 0.90 -33.97
CA ASP A 25 5.90 1.93 -34.95
C ASP A 25 5.72 1.44 -36.38
N THR A 26 6.19 0.22 -36.67
CA THR A 26 5.92 -0.41 -37.96
C THR A 26 4.41 -0.59 -38.21
N ALA A 27 3.62 -0.94 -37.18
CA ALA A 27 2.17 -1.06 -37.30
C ALA A 27 1.48 0.28 -37.58
N LEU A 28 1.99 1.38 -37.00
CA LEU A 28 1.48 2.73 -37.23
C LEU A 28 1.74 3.21 -38.66
N GLU A 29 2.91 2.88 -39.21
CA GLU A 29 3.28 3.14 -40.61
C GLU A 29 2.35 2.37 -41.56
N ARG A 30 2.21 1.06 -41.37
CA ARG A 30 1.30 0.21 -42.19
C ARG A 30 -0.16 0.67 -42.15
N ALA A 31 -0.63 1.16 -41.00
CA ALA A 31 -1.99 1.69 -40.88
C ALA A 31 -2.22 2.93 -41.76
N SER A 32 -1.15 3.64 -42.15
CA SER A 32 -1.20 4.84 -42.99
C SER A 32 -1.07 4.49 -44.47
N GLU A 33 -0.24 3.50 -44.83
CA GLU A 33 0.02 3.06 -46.22
C GLU A 33 -1.25 2.69 -46.99
N GLY A 34 -2.22 2.03 -46.34
CA GLY A 34 -3.47 1.62 -46.98
C GLY A 34 -4.36 2.80 -47.39
N VAL A 35 -4.36 3.88 -46.61
CA VAL A 35 -5.10 5.11 -46.93
C VAL A 35 -4.37 5.88 -48.03
N GLU A 36 -3.04 5.99 -47.94
CA GLU A 36 -2.21 6.69 -48.93
C GLU A 36 -2.24 6.01 -50.32
N SER A 37 -2.36 4.69 -50.37
CA SER A 37 -2.55 3.96 -51.63
C SER A 37 -3.89 4.31 -52.28
N ALA A 38 -4.98 4.26 -51.51
CA ALA A 38 -6.32 4.57 -52.01
C ALA A 38 -6.45 6.05 -52.42
N GLU A 39 -5.82 6.97 -51.69
CA GLU A 39 -5.74 8.39 -52.06
C GLU A 39 -4.96 8.61 -53.35
N ARG A 40 -3.86 7.90 -53.57
CA ARG A 40 -3.11 7.97 -54.84
C ARG A 40 -3.94 7.52 -56.03
N ASP A 41 -4.68 6.41 -55.89
CA ASP A 41 -5.56 5.91 -56.94
C ASP A 41 -6.71 6.89 -57.23
N TYR A 42 -7.29 7.47 -56.18
CA TYR A 42 -8.30 8.52 -56.30
C TYR A 42 -7.77 9.75 -57.06
N GLN A 43 -6.60 10.27 -56.67
CA GLN A 43 -5.99 11.44 -57.33
C GLN A 43 -5.59 11.16 -58.79
N ALA A 44 -5.07 9.96 -59.07
CA ALA A 44 -4.71 9.55 -60.42
C ALA A 44 -5.95 9.47 -61.34
N LEU A 45 -7.08 8.97 -60.81
CA LEU A 45 -8.34 8.91 -61.56
C LEU A 45 -8.96 10.30 -61.76
N LEU A 46 -8.91 11.16 -60.75
CA LEU A 46 -9.37 12.55 -60.82
C LEU A 46 -8.59 13.35 -61.88
N LYS A 47 -7.27 13.18 -61.93
CA LYS A 47 -6.41 13.79 -62.95
C LYS A 47 -6.78 13.30 -64.36
N LYS A 48 -6.93 11.98 -64.55
CA LYS A 48 -7.36 11.41 -65.83
C LYS A 48 -8.71 11.96 -66.29
N LEU A 49 -9.66 12.13 -65.37
CA LEU A 49 -10.96 12.74 -65.67
C LEU A 49 -10.83 14.21 -66.11
N SER A 50 -9.92 14.98 -65.50
CA SER A 50 -9.67 16.38 -65.88
C SER A 50 -8.97 16.57 -67.23
N GLU A 51 -8.24 15.54 -67.69
CA GLU A 51 -7.52 15.54 -68.97
C GLU A 51 -8.38 15.06 -70.15
N LEU A 52 -9.54 14.45 -69.87
CA LEU A 52 -10.52 14.15 -70.91
C LEU A 52 -11.06 15.46 -71.48
N ARG A 53 -10.95 15.62 -72.81
CA ARG A 53 -11.59 16.73 -73.54
C ARG A 53 -13.07 16.81 -73.13
N GLU A 54 -13.59 18.02 -72.93
CA GLU A 54 -15.03 18.21 -72.75
C GLU A 54 -15.76 17.60 -73.95
N ALA A 55 -16.40 16.45 -73.73
CA ALA A 55 -17.20 15.78 -74.73
C ALA A 55 -18.38 16.70 -75.08
N ASP A 56 -18.58 16.97 -76.36
CA ASP A 56 -19.76 17.73 -76.79
C ASP A 56 -20.99 16.84 -76.56
N PRO A 57 -21.94 17.20 -75.68
CA PRO A 57 -23.11 16.38 -75.39
C PRO A 57 -24.04 16.19 -76.61
N PHE A 58 -23.82 16.95 -77.68
CA PHE A 58 -24.58 16.86 -78.93
C PHE A 58 -23.85 16.08 -80.04
N ASP A 59 -22.55 15.77 -79.90
CA ASP A 59 -21.81 14.95 -80.86
C ASP A 59 -22.08 13.45 -80.65
N ARG A 60 -22.71 12.81 -81.64
CA ARG A 60 -23.06 11.38 -81.63
C ARG A 60 -22.00 10.50 -82.30
N SER A 61 -20.80 11.03 -82.57
CA SER A 61 -19.71 10.24 -83.15
C SER A 61 -19.36 9.04 -82.25
N PRO A 62 -19.00 7.87 -82.82
CA PRO A 62 -18.62 6.68 -82.04
C PRO A 62 -17.46 6.94 -81.06
N GLU A 63 -16.58 7.90 -81.37
CA GLU A 63 -15.44 8.30 -80.56
C GLU A 63 -15.87 9.16 -79.35
N ASN A 64 -16.80 10.10 -79.55
CA ASN A 64 -17.36 10.90 -78.46
C ASN A 64 -18.22 10.04 -77.51
N LEU A 65 -19.03 9.12 -78.05
CA LEU A 65 -19.83 8.18 -77.24
C LEU A 65 -18.96 7.27 -76.35
N LYS A 66 -17.85 6.74 -76.86
CA LYS A 66 -16.88 5.97 -76.05
C LYS A 66 -16.23 6.81 -74.96
N THR A 67 -15.97 8.08 -75.25
CA THR A 67 -15.38 9.03 -74.29
C THR A 67 -16.37 9.33 -73.16
N MET A 68 -17.65 9.55 -73.48
CA MET A 68 -18.74 9.73 -72.51
C MET A 68 -18.96 8.49 -71.65
N GLU A 69 -18.99 7.29 -72.25
CA GLU A 69 -19.16 6.01 -71.51
C GLU A 69 -17.97 5.76 -70.55
N TYR A 70 -16.75 6.05 -71.00
CA TYR A 70 -15.56 5.95 -70.15
C TYR A 70 -15.60 6.97 -69.00
N ALA A 71 -16.01 8.21 -69.26
CA ALA A 71 -16.14 9.25 -68.24
C ALA A 71 -17.19 8.89 -67.18
N GLU A 72 -18.34 8.34 -67.58
CA GLU A 72 -19.40 7.89 -66.66
C GLU A 72 -18.92 6.75 -65.75
N LYS A 73 -18.27 5.72 -66.31
CA LYS A 73 -17.67 4.63 -65.53
C LYS A 73 -16.57 5.11 -64.60
N ALA A 74 -15.74 6.06 -65.05
CA ALA A 74 -14.70 6.66 -64.23
C ALA A 74 -15.28 7.51 -63.09
N GLN A 75 -16.38 8.23 -63.30
CA GLN A 75 -17.09 8.97 -62.26
C GLN A 75 -17.71 8.04 -61.20
N GLN A 76 -18.32 6.92 -61.62
CA GLN A 76 -18.82 5.90 -60.68
C GLN A 76 -17.68 5.33 -59.83
N ARG A 77 -16.56 4.96 -60.47
CA ARG A 77 -15.39 4.44 -59.75
C ARG A 77 -14.77 5.48 -58.80
N LEU A 78 -14.80 6.76 -59.17
CA LEU A 78 -14.33 7.85 -58.31
C LEU A 78 -15.19 7.99 -57.04
N ALA A 79 -16.52 7.82 -57.15
CA ALA A 79 -17.42 7.83 -56.00
C ALA A 79 -17.19 6.64 -55.07
N GLU A 80 -16.95 5.44 -55.62
CA GLU A 80 -16.57 4.25 -54.85
C GLU A 80 -15.26 4.46 -54.10
N LEU A 81 -14.20 4.91 -54.80
CA LEU A 81 -12.89 5.19 -54.21
C LEU A 81 -12.97 6.26 -53.12
N LYS A 82 -13.81 7.28 -53.30
CA LYS A 82 -14.03 8.31 -52.27
C LYS A 82 -14.62 7.71 -50.99
N SER A 83 -15.65 6.86 -51.12
CA SER A 83 -16.26 6.18 -49.98
C SER A 83 -15.29 5.19 -49.30
N GLU A 84 -14.46 4.51 -50.09
CA GLU A 84 -13.40 3.62 -49.62
C GLU A 84 -12.32 4.39 -48.83
N VAL A 85 -11.82 5.51 -49.36
CA VAL A 85 -10.86 6.39 -48.69
C VAL A 85 -11.42 6.94 -47.37
N GLU A 86 -12.68 7.39 -47.35
CA GLU A 86 -13.33 7.87 -46.12
C GLU A 86 -13.44 6.77 -45.05
N THR A 87 -13.85 5.56 -45.45
CA THR A 87 -14.00 4.42 -44.55
C THR A 87 -12.65 3.92 -44.01
N LEU A 88 -11.66 3.77 -44.89
CA LEU A 88 -10.28 3.41 -44.52
C LEU A 88 -9.66 4.49 -43.63
N GLY A 89 -9.91 5.76 -43.92
CA GLY A 89 -9.41 6.89 -43.13
C GLY A 89 -9.99 6.92 -41.71
N LEU A 90 -11.25 6.56 -41.52
CA LEU A 90 -11.86 6.44 -40.18
C LEU A 90 -11.25 5.26 -39.40
N ARG A 91 -11.19 4.07 -40.01
CA ARG A 91 -10.60 2.87 -39.38
C ARG A 91 -9.13 3.08 -39.03
N SER A 92 -8.36 3.68 -39.94
CA SER A 92 -6.95 4.01 -39.74
C SER A 92 -6.79 4.98 -38.56
N ARG A 93 -7.59 6.05 -38.47
CA ARG A 93 -7.55 6.98 -37.32
C ARG A 93 -7.81 6.30 -35.97
N THR A 94 -8.82 5.45 -35.88
CA THR A 94 -9.13 4.71 -34.65
C THR A 94 -7.99 3.76 -34.27
N LEU A 95 -7.46 3.01 -35.24
CA LEU A 95 -6.33 2.10 -35.02
C LEU A 95 -5.06 2.87 -34.61
N GLN A 96 -4.73 3.96 -35.29
CA GLN A 96 -3.59 4.82 -34.96
C GLN A 96 -3.72 5.42 -33.55
N GLN A 97 -4.93 5.78 -33.12
CA GLN A 97 -5.15 6.30 -31.76
C GLN A 97 -4.89 5.21 -30.70
N ALA A 98 -5.37 3.99 -30.92
CA ALA A 98 -5.11 2.85 -30.05
C ALA A 98 -3.61 2.49 -30.01
N LEU A 99 -2.94 2.43 -31.16
CA LEU A 99 -1.50 2.16 -31.27
C LEU A 99 -0.66 3.26 -30.61
N LYS A 100 -1.02 4.54 -30.75
CA LYS A 100 -0.34 5.66 -30.06
C LYS A 100 -0.46 5.57 -28.53
N LEU A 101 -1.62 5.15 -28.01
CA LEU A 101 -1.81 4.92 -26.58
C LEU A 101 -0.96 3.74 -26.09
N SER A 102 -1.01 2.60 -26.80
CA SER A 102 -0.19 1.42 -26.52
C SER A 102 1.30 1.75 -26.52
N LYS A 103 1.78 2.45 -27.56
CA LYS A 103 3.17 2.93 -27.66
C LYS A 103 3.57 3.80 -26.46
N ARG A 104 2.69 4.70 -26.02
CA ARG A 104 2.95 5.55 -24.84
C ARG A 104 3.06 4.72 -23.56
N GLN A 105 2.25 3.69 -23.39
CA GLN A 105 2.33 2.75 -22.27
C GLN A 105 3.66 1.99 -22.29
N LEU A 106 4.01 1.38 -23.42
CA LEU A 106 5.26 0.63 -23.59
C LEU A 106 6.52 1.50 -23.35
N ARG A 107 6.53 2.74 -23.83
CA ARG A 107 7.62 3.69 -23.54
C ARG A 107 7.72 4.03 -22.06
N ASN A 108 6.58 4.19 -21.38
CA ASN A 108 6.58 4.43 -19.94
C ASN A 108 7.13 3.20 -19.20
N GLU A 109 6.67 1.99 -19.53
CA GLU A 109 7.18 0.73 -18.96
C GLU A 109 8.70 0.63 -19.13
N ARG A 110 9.21 0.79 -20.35
CA ARG A 110 10.65 0.77 -20.64
C ARG A 110 11.43 1.79 -19.80
N ASN A 111 10.97 3.03 -19.74
CA ASN A 111 11.64 4.08 -18.97
C ASN A 111 11.66 3.81 -17.46
N ILE A 112 10.71 3.04 -16.94
CA ILE A 112 10.72 2.62 -15.53
C ILE A 112 11.68 1.44 -15.35
N LEU A 113 11.67 0.46 -16.25
CA LEU A 113 12.62 -0.67 -16.25
C LEU A 113 14.08 -0.20 -16.31
N GLU A 114 14.40 0.80 -17.13
CA GLU A 114 15.74 1.40 -17.21
C GLU A 114 16.19 2.01 -15.88
N LYS A 115 15.30 2.71 -15.16
CA LYS A 115 15.60 3.27 -13.84
C LYS A 115 15.85 2.17 -12.80
N VAL A 116 15.06 1.10 -12.85
CA VAL A 116 15.23 -0.05 -11.96
C VAL A 116 16.56 -0.75 -12.26
N LEU A 117 16.89 -0.93 -13.54
CA LEU A 117 18.18 -1.49 -13.96
C LEU A 117 19.36 -0.67 -13.43
N ASP A 118 19.29 0.66 -13.49
CA ASP A 118 20.30 1.54 -12.91
C ASP A 118 20.41 1.36 -11.39
N GLU A 119 19.29 1.22 -10.68
CA GLU A 119 19.27 0.99 -9.24
C GLU A 119 19.80 -0.39 -8.82
N ILE A 120 19.49 -1.44 -9.61
CA ILE A 120 20.05 -2.78 -9.42
C ILE A 120 21.57 -2.72 -9.63
N ARG A 121 22.03 -2.10 -10.71
CA ARG A 121 23.47 -1.93 -11.01
C ARG A 121 24.19 -1.17 -9.89
N MET A 122 23.60 -0.08 -9.39
CA MET A 122 24.12 0.65 -8.24
C MET A 122 24.23 -0.24 -7.00
N SER A 123 23.19 -1.02 -6.70
CA SER A 123 23.19 -1.93 -5.55
C SER A 123 24.24 -3.03 -5.68
N ALA A 124 24.39 -3.60 -6.88
CA ALA A 124 25.38 -4.63 -7.18
C ALA A 124 26.82 -4.10 -7.05
N ALA A 125 27.10 -2.90 -7.57
CA ALA A 125 28.41 -2.25 -7.47
C ALA A 125 28.77 -1.92 -6.01
N GLU A 126 27.80 -1.45 -5.22
CA GLU A 126 28.02 -1.13 -3.82
C GLU A 126 28.27 -2.38 -2.96
N ASP A 127 27.58 -3.50 -3.20
CA ASP A 127 27.85 -4.74 -2.48
C ASP A 127 29.25 -5.29 -2.80
N GLU A 128 29.74 -5.14 -4.04
CA GLU A 128 31.12 -5.47 -4.42
C GLU A 128 32.15 -4.57 -3.72
N ASP A 129 31.90 -3.26 -3.65
CA ASP A 129 32.78 -2.31 -2.93
C ASP A 129 32.76 -2.53 -1.41
N THR A 130 31.64 -2.98 -0.85
CA THR A 130 31.52 -3.29 0.59
C THR A 130 32.26 -4.59 0.91
N PHE A 131 32.17 -5.59 0.03
CA PHE A 131 32.93 -6.83 0.12
C PHE A 131 34.45 -6.59 -0.05
N ALA A 132 34.84 -5.79 -1.04
CA ALA A 132 36.24 -5.40 -1.26
C ALA A 132 36.78 -4.49 -0.14
N GLY A 133 35.93 -3.62 0.43
CA GLY A 133 36.24 -2.74 1.55
C GLY A 133 36.37 -3.47 2.89
N SER A 134 35.57 -4.52 3.10
CA SER A 134 35.69 -5.47 4.24
C SER A 134 37.06 -6.16 4.25
N VAL A 135 37.60 -6.48 3.07
CA VAL A 135 38.94 -7.07 2.91
C VAL A 135 40.07 -6.03 3.06
N ARG A 136 39.80 -4.71 2.94
CA ARG A 136 40.88 -3.70 2.82
C ARG A 136 40.86 -2.53 3.81
N ARG A 137 39.95 -2.44 4.79
CA ARG A 137 39.89 -1.28 5.71
C ARG A 137 40.22 -1.56 7.18
N LYS A 138 41.49 -1.91 7.42
CA LYS A 138 42.33 -1.22 8.42
C LYS A 138 43.28 -0.28 7.67
N LYS A 139 42.81 0.95 7.39
CA LYS A 139 43.59 2.21 7.32
C LYS A 139 42.86 3.25 6.47
N ASN A 140 42.69 4.39 7.12
CA ASN A 140 42.45 5.73 6.62
C ASN A 140 41.06 6.07 6.03
N GLY A 141 40.46 7.03 6.73
CA GLY A 141 39.23 7.71 6.36
C GLY A 141 39.53 8.89 5.45
N THR A 142 38.74 8.99 4.38
CA THR A 142 38.59 10.23 3.63
C THR A 142 37.13 10.40 3.26
N ARG A 143 36.66 11.63 3.44
CA ARG A 143 35.27 12.08 3.39
C ARG A 143 34.93 12.53 1.96
N MET A 144 33.98 11.89 1.29
CA MET A 144 33.37 12.43 0.07
C MET A 144 32.14 13.29 0.41
N GLN A 145 32.08 14.48 -0.17
CA GLN A 145 30.89 15.32 -0.29
C GLN A 145 30.18 14.97 -1.60
N GLY A 146 28.85 14.91 -1.61
CA GLY A 146 28.09 14.56 -2.81
C GLY A 146 26.64 15.06 -2.76
N THR A 147 26.31 15.90 -3.73
CA THR A 147 25.11 16.67 -4.05
C THR A 147 23.89 15.84 -4.48
N GLY A 148 23.64 14.68 -3.88
CA GLY A 148 22.65 13.73 -4.38
C GLY A 148 21.34 13.61 -3.59
N VAL A 149 20.66 14.67 -3.17
CA VAL A 149 19.50 14.51 -2.24
C VAL A 149 18.15 14.37 -2.96
N ILE A 150 18.02 14.84 -4.21
CA ILE A 150 16.71 14.96 -4.89
C ILE A 150 16.33 13.70 -5.71
N SER A 151 17.29 12.86 -6.10
CA SER A 151 17.02 11.60 -6.84
C SER A 151 16.66 10.40 -5.95
N LYS A 152 16.95 10.45 -4.65
CA LYS A 152 16.99 9.30 -3.72
C LYS A 152 15.61 8.79 -3.24
N LEU A 153 14.54 9.34 -3.77
CA LEU A 153 13.18 9.22 -3.24
C LEU A 153 12.17 8.63 -4.24
N LYS A 154 12.54 8.59 -5.53
CA LYS A 154 11.72 8.02 -6.61
C LYS A 154 11.99 6.53 -6.85
N ALA A 155 13.08 6.02 -6.27
CA ALA A 155 13.51 4.63 -6.38
C ALA A 155 12.47 3.62 -5.88
N PRO A 156 11.93 3.72 -4.64
CA PRO A 156 11.07 2.67 -4.11
C PRO A 156 9.72 2.61 -4.81
N THR A 157 9.19 3.75 -5.26
CA THR A 157 7.93 3.83 -5.99
C THR A 157 8.07 3.33 -7.42
N ALA A 158 9.20 3.58 -8.09
CA ALA A 158 9.50 3.02 -9.41
C ALA A 158 9.74 1.51 -9.33
N ILE A 159 10.57 1.06 -8.38
CA ILE A 159 10.80 -0.36 -8.09
C ILE A 159 9.49 -1.07 -7.73
N LEU A 160 8.67 -0.49 -6.85
CA LEU A 160 7.39 -1.09 -6.46
C LEU A 160 6.42 -1.14 -7.64
N THR A 161 6.35 -0.10 -8.48
CA THR A 161 5.52 -0.12 -9.70
C THR A 161 5.94 -1.23 -10.65
N VAL A 162 7.26 -1.43 -10.85
CA VAL A 162 7.80 -2.51 -11.70
C VAL A 162 7.61 -3.87 -11.07
N LEU A 163 7.85 -3.98 -9.77
CA LEU A 163 7.58 -5.19 -9.01
C LEU A 163 6.12 -5.58 -9.14
N LEU A 164 5.19 -4.64 -9.06
CA LEU A 164 3.77 -4.91 -9.26
C LEU A 164 3.47 -5.33 -10.69
N SER A 165 4.00 -4.63 -11.71
CA SER A 165 3.81 -5.03 -13.11
C SER A 165 4.46 -6.38 -13.45
N ARG A 166 5.53 -6.77 -12.76
CA ARG A 166 6.19 -8.07 -12.92
C ARG A 166 5.54 -9.15 -12.06
N ALA A 167 5.05 -8.80 -10.88
CA ALA A 167 4.28 -9.66 -10.00
C ALA A 167 2.91 -9.99 -10.62
N GLU A 168 2.42 -9.22 -11.60
CA GLU A 168 1.31 -9.67 -12.46
C GLU A 168 1.61 -10.99 -13.20
N ARG A 169 2.89 -11.37 -13.37
CA ARG A 169 3.28 -12.67 -13.95
C ARG A 169 3.10 -13.83 -12.97
N TYR A 170 3.20 -13.57 -11.67
CA TYR A 170 3.16 -14.61 -10.63
C TYR A 170 1.80 -14.56 -9.91
N LYS A 171 1.08 -15.68 -9.85
CA LYS A 171 -0.21 -15.78 -9.12
C LYS A 171 -0.01 -16.59 -7.84
N THR A 172 1.14 -16.40 -7.21
CA THR A 172 1.66 -17.25 -6.13
C THR A 172 0.78 -17.24 -4.89
N SER A 173 -0.07 -16.24 -4.74
CA SER A 173 -1.00 -16.13 -3.61
C SER A 173 -2.35 -16.81 -3.83
N GLU A 174 -2.73 -17.20 -5.06
CA GLU A 174 -4.12 -17.61 -5.37
C GLU A 174 -4.62 -18.78 -4.52
N GLU A 175 -3.77 -19.79 -4.31
CA GLU A 175 -4.12 -20.98 -3.54
C GLU A 175 -4.18 -20.73 -2.03
N TYR A 176 -3.60 -19.61 -1.56
CA TYR A 176 -3.49 -19.31 -0.14
C TYR A 176 -4.52 -18.29 0.33
N ILE A 177 -5.06 -17.43 -0.53
CA ILE A 177 -6.01 -16.39 -0.09
C ILE A 177 -7.18 -17.04 0.65
N GLY A 178 -7.36 -16.66 1.91
CA GLY A 178 -8.40 -17.20 2.79
C GLY A 178 -8.17 -18.62 3.28
N TRP A 179 -6.93 -19.16 3.23
CA TRP A 179 -6.63 -20.52 3.67
C TRP A 179 -7.12 -20.84 5.09
N ILE A 180 -7.09 -19.86 6.00
CA ILE A 180 -7.58 -20.01 7.38
C ILE A 180 -9.07 -20.40 7.42
N LYS A 181 -9.90 -19.96 6.46
CA LYS A 181 -11.32 -20.33 6.42
C LYS A 181 -11.56 -21.80 6.07
N GLY A 182 -10.59 -22.44 5.40
CA GLY A 182 -10.65 -23.87 5.09
C GLY A 182 -10.31 -24.77 6.28
N GLU A 183 -9.74 -24.21 7.35
CA GLU A 183 -9.28 -24.96 8.52
C GLU A 183 -10.42 -25.12 9.54
N HIS A 184 -11.33 -26.07 9.29
CA HIS A 184 -12.55 -26.30 10.09
C HIS A 184 -12.32 -26.61 11.58
N HIS A 185 -11.09 -26.96 11.98
CA HIS A 185 -10.72 -27.21 13.37
C HIS A 185 -10.49 -25.92 14.18
N LEU A 186 -10.36 -24.77 13.51
CA LEU A 186 -10.14 -23.49 14.15
C LEU A 186 -11.45 -22.91 14.73
N ALA A 187 -11.32 -22.12 15.79
CA ALA A 187 -12.47 -21.52 16.45
C ALA A 187 -13.29 -20.63 15.49
N PRO A 188 -14.63 -20.75 15.48
CA PRO A 188 -15.47 -19.98 14.58
C PRO A 188 -15.43 -18.49 14.90
N ILE A 189 -15.55 -17.66 13.87
CA ILE A 189 -15.72 -16.22 14.01
C ILE A 189 -17.18 -15.85 14.28
N THR A 190 -17.40 -14.71 14.93
CA THR A 190 -18.74 -14.13 15.10
C THR A 190 -18.81 -12.78 14.38
N ASP A 191 -19.70 -12.62 13.42
CA ASP A 191 -19.91 -11.31 12.78
C ASP A 191 -20.59 -10.35 13.77
N LYS A 192 -19.96 -9.19 14.00
CA LYS A 192 -20.42 -8.13 14.87
C LYS A 192 -20.52 -6.77 14.16
N THR A 193 -20.54 -6.78 12.83
CA THR A 193 -20.55 -5.55 12.00
C THR A 193 -21.72 -4.63 12.36
N SER A 194 -22.95 -5.15 12.44
CA SER A 194 -24.13 -4.34 12.79
C SER A 194 -24.03 -3.75 14.19
N ARG A 195 -23.48 -4.51 15.16
CA ARG A 195 -23.27 -4.02 16.53
C ARG A 195 -22.21 -2.92 16.59
N TYR A 196 -21.12 -3.09 15.85
CA TYR A 196 -20.10 -2.06 15.70
C TYR A 196 -20.69 -0.76 15.13
N ASP A 197 -21.55 -0.84 14.10
CA ASP A 197 -22.17 0.35 13.51
C ASP A 197 -23.12 1.07 14.48
N GLU A 198 -23.84 0.35 15.33
CA GLU A 198 -24.66 0.93 16.39
C GLU A 198 -23.80 1.69 17.40
N ILE A 199 -22.71 1.07 17.86
CA ILE A 199 -21.76 1.69 18.80
C ILE A 199 -21.17 2.94 18.16
N LEU A 200 -20.67 2.84 16.93
CA LEU A 200 -20.06 3.95 16.21
C LEU A 200 -21.04 5.12 16.05
N ARG A 201 -22.29 4.86 15.66
CA ARG A 201 -23.34 5.90 15.57
C ARG A 201 -23.60 6.56 16.93
N THR A 202 -23.57 5.79 18.01
CA THR A 202 -23.77 6.30 19.37
C THR A 202 -22.63 7.24 19.76
N LEU A 203 -21.38 6.82 19.56
CA LEU A 203 -20.20 7.63 19.83
C LEU A 203 -20.18 8.92 19.01
N GLN A 204 -20.55 8.84 17.72
CA GLN A 204 -20.66 10.01 16.84
C GLN A 204 -21.72 10.99 17.32
N ASN A 205 -22.86 10.50 17.80
CA ASN A 205 -23.92 11.35 18.35
C ASN A 205 -23.49 11.99 19.68
N GLN A 206 -22.81 11.24 20.56
CA GLN A 206 -22.27 11.78 21.81
C GLN A 206 -21.25 12.90 21.54
N GLU A 207 -20.30 12.67 20.64
CA GLU A 207 -19.30 13.68 20.25
C GLU A 207 -19.97 14.95 19.70
N ARG A 208 -20.99 14.81 18.84
CA ARG A 208 -21.77 15.95 18.31
C ARG A 208 -22.52 16.72 19.40
N SER A 209 -22.91 16.06 20.48
CA SER A 209 -23.54 16.68 21.64
C SER A 209 -22.55 17.24 22.67
N GLY A 210 -21.24 17.23 22.36
CA GLY A 210 -20.17 17.73 23.24
C GLY A 210 -19.63 16.71 24.24
N GLY A 211 -20.09 15.45 24.17
CA GLY A 211 -19.55 14.33 24.94
C GLY A 211 -18.21 13.83 24.41
N GLY A 212 -17.56 12.96 25.19
CA GLY A 212 -16.26 12.41 24.82
C GLY A 212 -16.38 11.19 23.91
N VAL A 213 -15.61 11.12 22.82
CA VAL A 213 -15.61 9.97 21.89
C VAL A 213 -15.20 8.62 22.51
N LEU A 214 -14.47 8.64 23.62
CA LEU A 214 -14.07 7.44 24.39
C LEU A 214 -14.88 7.26 25.67
N GLU A 215 -16.00 7.98 25.82
CA GLU A 215 -16.88 7.85 26.97
C GLU A 215 -17.44 6.42 27.06
N GLY A 216 -17.18 5.75 28.18
CA GLY A 216 -17.53 4.34 28.39
C GLY A 216 -16.35 3.36 28.29
N LEU A 217 -15.19 3.79 27.77
CA LEU A 217 -14.00 2.95 27.82
C LEU A 217 -13.51 2.80 29.26
N ARG A 218 -13.23 1.55 29.63
CA ARG A 218 -12.73 1.21 30.97
C ARG A 218 -11.40 1.88 31.32
N SER A 219 -11.33 2.48 32.50
CA SER A 219 -10.13 3.13 33.04
C SER A 219 -9.29 2.21 33.95
N ASP A 220 -9.80 1.03 34.30
CA ASP A 220 -9.11 0.00 35.11
C ASP A 220 -8.17 -0.90 34.29
N VAL A 221 -7.98 -0.59 33.00
CA VAL A 221 -7.04 -1.28 32.11
C VAL A 221 -5.98 -0.32 31.57
N TYR A 222 -4.86 -0.87 31.09
CA TYR A 222 -3.82 -0.14 30.39
C TYR A 222 -3.85 -0.48 28.90
N TYR A 223 -3.95 0.52 28.02
CA TYR A 223 -4.02 0.33 26.58
C TYR A 223 -2.61 0.43 25.95
N VAL A 224 -2.19 -0.62 25.25
CA VAL A 224 -0.92 -0.63 24.50
C VAL A 224 -1.22 -0.69 23.01
N PHE A 225 -0.87 0.40 22.32
CA PHE A 225 -1.05 0.54 20.88
C PHE A 225 0.18 -0.02 20.14
N VAL A 226 0.00 -1.10 19.38
CA VAL A 226 1.10 -1.78 18.67
C VAL A 226 1.08 -1.39 17.19
N PRO A 227 2.07 -0.64 16.71
CA PRO A 227 2.11 -0.16 15.34
C PRO A 227 2.63 -1.22 14.36
N GLY A 228 2.40 -0.98 13.06
CA GLY A 228 2.76 -1.90 11.97
C GLY A 228 4.08 -1.60 11.27
N PHE A 229 4.21 -2.16 10.06
CA PHE A 229 5.39 -2.03 9.23
C PHE A 229 5.72 -0.55 8.93
N LEU A 230 6.99 -0.20 9.03
CA LEU A 230 7.57 1.13 8.83
C LEU A 230 7.01 2.26 9.71
N TRP A 231 6.33 1.95 10.83
CA TRP A 231 5.67 2.98 11.65
C TRP A 231 6.56 4.16 12.07
N HIS A 232 7.86 3.91 12.32
CA HIS A 232 8.84 4.92 12.73
C HIS A 232 9.11 5.98 11.65
N LEU A 233 8.71 5.71 10.42
CA LEU A 233 8.74 6.66 9.30
C LEU A 233 7.53 7.61 9.33
N TYR A 234 6.53 7.37 10.17
CA TYR A 234 5.27 8.11 10.21
C TYR A 234 5.07 8.79 11.58
N PRO A 235 5.46 10.08 11.72
CA PRO A 235 5.46 10.75 13.03
C PRO A 235 4.07 10.94 13.66
N ALA A 236 2.99 10.77 12.90
CA ALA A 236 1.62 10.94 13.35
C ALA A 236 0.86 9.62 13.60
N TYR A 237 1.56 8.48 13.56
CA TYR A 237 0.95 7.15 13.72
C TYR A 237 0.28 7.01 15.09
N PHE A 238 -1.04 6.73 15.11
CA PHE A 238 -1.88 6.72 16.32
C PHE A 238 -1.96 8.04 17.10
N ASP A 239 -1.38 9.14 16.62
CA ASP A 239 -1.21 10.36 17.43
C ASP A 239 -2.56 10.94 17.90
N SER A 240 -3.52 11.07 16.98
CA SER A 240 -4.87 11.56 17.31
C SER A 240 -5.60 10.66 18.32
N THR A 241 -5.50 9.34 18.16
CA THR A 241 -6.10 8.36 19.08
C THR A 241 -5.45 8.44 20.45
N LEU A 242 -4.12 8.41 20.54
CA LEU A 242 -3.40 8.50 21.82
C LEU A 242 -3.67 9.84 22.54
N LYS A 243 -3.81 10.94 21.79
CA LYS A 243 -4.22 12.23 22.36
C LYS A 243 -5.63 12.17 22.95
N ALA A 244 -6.60 11.60 22.24
CA ALA A 244 -7.95 11.43 22.75
C ALA A 244 -7.97 10.58 24.03
N PHE A 245 -7.21 9.48 24.08
CA PHE A 245 -7.09 8.63 25.28
C PHE A 245 -6.56 9.42 26.48
N ARG A 246 -5.48 10.19 26.29
CA ARG A 246 -4.88 11.01 27.35
C ARG A 246 -5.82 12.12 27.84
N GLN A 247 -6.54 12.78 26.92
CA GLN A 247 -7.52 13.83 27.27
C GLN A 247 -8.67 13.30 28.12
N GLN A 248 -9.01 12.02 27.97
CA GLN A 248 -10.02 11.35 28.80
C GLN A 248 -9.45 10.64 30.03
N GLY A 249 -8.17 10.85 30.35
CA GLY A 249 -7.54 10.24 31.53
C GLY A 249 -7.31 8.72 31.42
N LEU A 250 -7.44 8.14 30.23
CA LEU A 250 -7.15 6.73 29.99
C LEU A 250 -5.64 6.51 29.89
N GLN A 251 -5.15 5.45 30.52
CA GLN A 251 -3.74 5.09 30.44
C GLN A 251 -3.47 4.37 29.13
N ALA A 252 -2.81 5.05 28.20
CA ALA A 252 -2.49 4.53 26.89
C ALA A 252 -1.08 4.92 26.44
N LYS A 253 -0.40 4.01 25.73
CA LYS A 253 0.88 4.30 25.10
C LYS A 253 1.06 3.60 23.76
N LEU A 254 1.94 4.17 22.94
CA LEU A 254 2.49 3.51 21.76
C LEU A 254 3.58 2.53 22.19
N CYS A 255 3.52 1.30 21.70
CA CYS A 255 4.57 0.29 21.85
C CYS A 255 5.79 0.67 21.00
N SER A 256 6.61 1.57 21.53
CA SER A 256 7.75 2.16 20.81
C SER A 256 8.98 1.23 20.73
N GLN A 257 8.99 0.12 21.46
CA GLN A 257 10.07 -0.87 21.44
C GLN A 257 10.03 -1.77 20.19
N VAL A 258 8.91 -1.78 19.45
CA VAL A 258 8.75 -2.59 18.24
C VAL A 258 9.56 -2.00 17.09
N GLY A 259 10.41 -2.81 16.48
CA GLY A 259 11.15 -2.44 15.28
C GLY A 259 10.22 -2.41 14.08
N GLY A 260 10.01 -1.23 13.49
CA GLY A 260 9.08 -1.08 12.36
C GLY A 260 9.50 -1.86 11.10
N ALA A 261 10.72 -2.37 11.01
CA ALA A 261 11.17 -3.26 9.93
C ALA A 261 11.93 -4.48 10.48
N SER A 262 11.56 -4.90 11.69
CA SER A 262 12.09 -6.08 12.36
C SER A 262 11.16 -7.29 12.20
N GLY A 263 11.73 -8.48 12.39
CA GLY A 263 11.00 -9.73 12.28
C GLY A 263 10.09 -10.02 13.48
N ILE A 264 9.20 -11.00 13.32
CA ILE A 264 8.15 -11.37 14.28
C ILE A 264 8.71 -11.76 15.64
N TYR A 265 9.79 -12.55 15.71
CA TYR A 265 10.37 -12.98 16.99
C TYR A 265 10.95 -11.82 17.81
N GLU A 266 11.65 -10.90 17.15
CA GLU A 266 12.21 -9.71 17.80
C GLU A 266 11.09 -8.79 18.30
N ASN A 267 10.09 -8.55 17.47
CA ASN A 267 8.96 -7.70 17.82
C ASN A 267 8.08 -8.33 18.90
N ALA A 268 7.88 -9.65 18.88
CA ALA A 268 7.16 -10.38 19.91
C ALA A 268 7.84 -10.21 21.29
N ALA A 269 9.17 -10.32 21.34
CA ALA A 269 9.93 -10.08 22.57
C ALA A 269 9.86 -8.62 23.05
N ALA A 270 9.81 -7.65 22.11
CA ALA A 270 9.61 -6.24 22.44
C ALA A 270 8.20 -5.97 22.99
N ILE A 271 7.16 -6.56 22.40
CA ILE A 271 5.77 -6.45 22.84
C ILE A 271 5.59 -7.10 24.22
N ARG A 272 6.17 -8.29 24.44
CA ARG A 272 6.19 -8.94 25.76
C ARG A 272 6.72 -7.99 26.84
N ARG A 273 7.91 -7.40 26.62
CA ARG A 273 8.49 -6.42 27.56
C ARG A 273 7.55 -5.24 27.79
N GLU A 274 6.93 -4.71 26.74
CA GLU A 274 6.02 -3.58 26.90
C GLU A 274 4.75 -3.88 27.69
N ILE A 275 4.20 -5.08 27.53
CA ILE A 275 3.04 -5.55 28.30
C ILE A 275 3.43 -5.68 29.78
N LEU A 276 4.55 -6.35 30.06
CA LEU A 276 5.04 -6.53 31.43
C LEU A 276 5.36 -5.20 32.10
N ASP A 277 6.05 -4.28 31.41
CA ASP A 277 6.38 -2.96 31.93
C ASP A 277 5.11 -2.13 32.20
N ALA A 278 4.13 -2.16 31.29
CA ALA A 278 2.85 -1.49 31.50
C ALA A 278 2.08 -2.05 32.70
N HIS A 279 2.06 -3.38 32.83
CA HIS A 279 1.40 -4.06 33.95
C HIS A 279 2.10 -3.76 35.28
N HIS A 280 3.42 -3.94 35.36
CA HIS A 280 4.19 -3.70 36.59
C HIS A 280 4.12 -2.24 37.06
N ALA A 281 4.13 -1.29 36.14
CA ALA A 281 4.07 0.13 36.48
C ALA A 281 2.67 0.59 36.93
N SER A 282 1.60 -0.05 36.44
CA SER A 282 0.22 0.41 36.68
C SER A 282 -0.60 -0.49 37.62
N GLY A 283 -0.19 -1.75 37.79
CA GLY A 283 -0.96 -2.82 38.42
C GLY A 283 -2.19 -3.26 37.60
N LYS A 284 -2.39 -2.72 36.39
CA LYS A 284 -3.61 -2.93 35.59
C LYS A 284 -3.44 -4.05 34.56
N PRO A 285 -4.49 -4.83 34.25
CA PRO A 285 -4.50 -5.67 33.07
C PRO A 285 -4.31 -4.83 31.80
N VAL A 286 -3.82 -5.47 30.75
CA VAL A 286 -3.46 -4.81 29.48
C VAL A 286 -4.47 -5.12 28.39
N VAL A 287 -4.83 -4.12 27.59
CA VAL A 287 -5.55 -4.29 26.32
C VAL A 287 -4.62 -3.90 25.18
N LEU A 288 -4.45 -4.80 24.22
CA LEU A 288 -3.66 -4.54 23.03
C LEU A 288 -4.54 -3.96 21.93
N VAL A 289 -4.08 -2.86 21.32
CA VAL A 289 -4.73 -2.25 20.15
C VAL A 289 -3.73 -2.23 19.02
N THR A 290 -3.94 -3.06 18.01
CA THR A 290 -2.90 -3.39 17.03
C THR A 290 -3.33 -2.97 15.64
N HIS A 291 -2.37 -2.61 14.80
CA HIS A 291 -2.63 -2.29 13.40
C HIS A 291 -1.62 -2.96 12.47
N SER A 292 -2.10 -3.50 11.34
CA SER A 292 -1.27 -4.07 10.27
C SER A 292 -0.31 -5.14 10.83
N LYS A 293 0.98 -5.09 10.49
CA LYS A 293 2.01 -6.00 11.02
C LYS A 293 2.05 -6.06 12.56
N GLY A 294 1.70 -4.97 13.24
CA GLY A 294 1.63 -4.95 14.71
C GLY A 294 0.65 -5.98 15.27
N GLY A 295 -0.36 -6.36 14.48
CA GLY A 295 -1.25 -7.48 14.77
C GLY A 295 -0.52 -8.83 14.75
N ILE A 296 0.15 -9.19 13.66
CA ILE A 296 0.87 -10.49 13.62
C ILE A 296 1.99 -10.56 14.67
N ASP A 297 2.63 -9.44 14.99
CA ASP A 297 3.65 -9.37 16.03
C ASP A 297 3.04 -9.56 17.43
N SER A 298 1.84 -9.00 17.68
CA SER A 298 1.13 -9.19 18.95
C SER A 298 0.59 -10.61 19.10
N ALA A 299 0.06 -11.19 18.02
CA ALA A 299 -0.31 -12.61 18.00
C ALA A 299 0.91 -13.49 18.28
N GLY A 300 2.07 -13.17 17.67
CA GLY A 300 3.33 -13.83 17.95
C GLY A 300 3.74 -13.72 19.42
N ALA A 301 3.64 -12.54 20.03
CA ALA A 301 3.93 -12.35 21.46
C ALA A 301 3.04 -13.23 22.34
N LEU A 302 1.73 -13.23 22.09
CA LEU A 302 0.76 -14.00 22.87
C LEU A 302 0.90 -15.52 22.68
N SER A 303 1.38 -15.98 21.53
CA SER A 303 1.58 -17.42 21.25
C SER A 303 2.94 -17.91 21.78
N LEU A 304 3.99 -17.07 21.72
CA LEU A 304 5.35 -17.44 22.16
C LEU A 304 5.56 -17.29 23.66
N TYR A 305 4.81 -16.39 24.32
CA TYR A 305 4.94 -16.06 25.73
C TYR A 305 3.58 -16.18 26.44
N GLU A 306 2.80 -17.18 26.04
CA GLU A 306 1.42 -17.39 26.48
C GLU A 306 1.30 -17.43 28.00
N GLU A 307 2.11 -18.25 28.67
CA GLU A 307 2.09 -18.42 30.13
C GLU A 307 2.31 -17.10 30.90
N GLU A 308 3.14 -16.20 30.35
CA GLU A 308 3.46 -14.93 30.98
C GLU A 308 2.41 -13.84 30.68
N LEU A 309 1.90 -13.82 29.45
CA LEU A 309 1.09 -12.71 28.96
C LEU A 309 -0.41 -12.97 29.13
N MET A 310 -0.87 -14.21 29.03
CA MET A 310 -2.30 -14.52 29.15
C MET A 310 -2.89 -14.18 30.52
N PRO A 311 -2.19 -14.26 31.66
CA PRO A 311 -2.71 -13.75 32.93
C PRO A 311 -2.93 -12.23 32.96
N ILE A 312 -2.26 -11.47 32.10
CA ILE A 312 -2.20 -10.00 32.12
C ILE A 312 -3.09 -9.37 31.04
N VAL A 313 -3.11 -9.96 29.84
CA VAL A 313 -3.78 -9.39 28.67
C VAL A 313 -5.27 -9.72 28.69
N LYS A 314 -6.13 -8.70 28.84
CA LYS A 314 -7.59 -8.88 28.86
C LYS A 314 -8.22 -9.05 27.49
N GLY A 315 -7.64 -8.45 26.47
CA GLY A 315 -8.17 -8.52 25.12
C GLY A 315 -7.28 -7.86 24.07
N VAL A 316 -7.56 -8.17 22.81
CA VAL A 316 -6.80 -7.67 21.67
C VAL A 316 -7.75 -7.18 20.58
N VAL A 317 -7.48 -5.98 20.06
CA VAL A 317 -8.06 -5.47 18.83
C VAL A 317 -7.04 -5.63 17.70
N PHE A 318 -7.42 -6.33 16.64
CA PHE A 318 -6.66 -6.45 15.40
C PHE A 318 -7.29 -5.59 14.32
N CYS A 319 -6.60 -4.54 13.91
CA CYS A 319 -7.08 -3.63 12.86
C CYS A 319 -6.27 -3.85 11.59
N GLN A 320 -6.93 -4.33 10.52
CA GLN A 320 -6.31 -4.54 9.20
C GLN A 320 -5.04 -5.42 9.27
N CYS A 321 -5.09 -6.44 10.13
CA CYS A 321 -3.97 -7.35 10.37
C CYS A 321 -3.87 -8.37 9.22
N PRO A 322 -2.71 -8.56 8.58
CA PRO A 322 -2.50 -9.66 7.63
C PRO A 322 -2.30 -10.99 8.38
N PHE A 323 -3.32 -11.42 9.13
CA PHE A 323 -3.21 -12.56 10.05
C PHE A 323 -2.93 -13.88 9.31
N ALA A 324 -3.63 -14.12 8.20
CA ALA A 324 -3.40 -15.27 7.33
C ALA A 324 -2.24 -15.05 6.34
N GLY A 325 -1.86 -13.80 6.11
CA GLY A 325 -0.86 -13.40 5.12
C GLY A 325 -1.30 -12.17 4.32
N ALA A 326 -0.42 -11.70 3.45
CA ALA A 326 -0.70 -10.63 2.51
C ALA A 326 -0.24 -11.06 1.09
N PRO A 327 -1.08 -10.88 0.05
CA PRO A 327 -0.69 -11.25 -1.32
C PRO A 327 0.57 -10.54 -1.77
N LEU A 328 0.66 -9.24 -1.49
CA LEU A 328 1.81 -8.44 -1.88
C LEU A 328 3.12 -8.97 -1.27
N ALA A 329 3.11 -9.46 -0.03
CA ALA A 329 4.32 -9.99 0.60
C ALA A 329 4.83 -11.27 -0.11
N THR A 330 3.89 -12.14 -0.49
CA THR A 330 4.17 -13.40 -1.18
C THR A 330 4.63 -13.14 -2.61
N ASP A 331 3.89 -12.31 -3.35
CA ASP A 331 4.15 -12.07 -4.77
C ASP A 331 5.42 -11.25 -5.00
N LEU A 332 5.72 -10.28 -4.12
CA LEU A 332 6.99 -9.55 -4.18
C LEU A 332 8.17 -10.51 -3.98
N THR A 333 8.08 -11.44 -3.04
CA THR A 333 9.16 -12.39 -2.77
C THR A 333 9.35 -13.41 -3.91
N GLY A 334 8.31 -13.66 -4.71
CA GLY A 334 8.36 -14.54 -5.87
C GLY A 334 9.22 -14.04 -7.03
N ASP A 335 9.59 -12.75 -7.08
CA ASP A 335 10.43 -12.16 -8.14
C ASP A 335 11.80 -11.72 -7.59
N PRO A 336 12.95 -12.10 -8.19
CA PRO A 336 14.27 -11.70 -7.74
C PRO A 336 14.49 -10.18 -7.58
N VAL A 337 13.67 -9.32 -8.20
CA VAL A 337 13.69 -7.86 -7.99
C VAL A 337 13.48 -7.47 -6.52
N HIS A 338 12.88 -8.33 -5.68
CA HIS A 338 12.78 -8.07 -4.25
C HIS A 338 14.14 -7.87 -3.57
N LEU A 339 15.23 -8.42 -4.12
CA LEU A 339 16.58 -8.22 -3.61
C LEU A 339 17.00 -6.75 -3.64
N THR A 340 16.53 -5.98 -4.62
CA THR A 340 16.75 -4.53 -4.69
C THR A 340 16.00 -3.82 -3.57
N LEU A 341 14.75 -4.22 -3.30
CA LEU A 341 13.97 -3.64 -2.21
C LEU A 341 14.51 -4.05 -0.83
N ALA A 342 15.03 -5.28 -0.70
CA ALA A 342 15.74 -5.77 0.48
C ALA A 342 17.03 -4.99 0.73
N HIS A 343 17.85 -4.77 -0.30
CA HIS A 343 19.04 -3.92 -0.21
C HIS A 343 18.67 -2.49 0.21
N TRP A 344 17.63 -1.92 -0.40
CA TRP A 344 17.11 -0.60 -0.04
C TRP A 344 16.67 -0.55 1.44
N MET A 345 15.91 -1.54 1.91
CA MET A 345 15.48 -1.61 3.31
C MET A 345 16.66 -1.70 4.27
N ARG A 346 17.63 -2.55 3.98
CA ARG A 346 18.85 -2.68 4.79
C ARG A 346 19.61 -1.35 4.89
N LYS A 347 19.75 -0.65 3.76
CA LYS A 347 20.54 0.58 3.66
C LYS A 347 19.84 1.80 4.27
N TYR A 348 18.55 1.98 4.00
CA TYR A 348 17.82 3.22 4.30
C TYR A 348 16.84 3.10 5.45
N VAL A 349 16.31 1.91 5.72
CA VAL A 349 15.42 1.68 6.87
C VAL A 349 16.17 1.04 8.04
N ARG A 350 17.36 0.47 7.78
CA ARG A 350 18.09 -0.41 8.72
C ARG A 350 17.21 -1.57 9.18
N GLY A 351 16.33 -2.03 8.29
CA GLY A 351 15.41 -3.13 8.49
C GLY A 351 15.86 -4.40 7.80
N SER A 352 15.20 -5.52 8.13
CA SER A 352 15.41 -6.81 7.48
C SER A 352 14.29 -7.11 6.51
N TRP A 353 14.59 -7.74 5.37
CA TRP A 353 13.57 -8.29 4.46
C TRP A 353 12.72 -9.38 5.11
N GLN A 354 13.18 -9.93 6.25
CA GLN A 354 12.42 -10.85 7.09
C GLN A 354 11.02 -10.32 7.42
N VAL A 355 10.85 -9.00 7.57
CA VAL A 355 9.53 -8.39 7.78
C VAL A 355 8.51 -8.75 6.70
N VAL A 356 8.94 -8.81 5.44
CA VAL A 356 8.08 -9.17 4.32
C VAL A 356 7.83 -10.67 4.33
N HIS A 357 8.88 -11.47 4.60
CA HIS A 357 8.73 -12.92 4.76
C HIS A 357 7.72 -13.29 5.84
N ASP A 358 7.70 -12.59 6.98
CA ASP A 358 6.76 -12.86 8.08
C ASP A 358 5.29 -12.63 7.69
N MET A 359 5.04 -11.87 6.62
CA MET A 359 3.69 -11.60 6.11
C MET A 359 3.30 -12.48 4.92
N MET A 360 4.21 -13.34 4.41
CA MET A 360 3.89 -14.30 3.35
C MET A 360 2.93 -15.38 3.86
N TYR A 361 2.06 -15.88 2.99
CA TYR A 361 1.08 -16.89 3.37
C TYR A 361 1.71 -18.18 3.92
N SER A 362 2.75 -18.71 3.26
CA SER A 362 3.46 -19.92 3.70
C SER A 362 4.03 -19.75 5.11
N ASN A 363 4.67 -18.61 5.37
CA ASN A 363 5.30 -18.33 6.66
C ASN A 363 4.27 -18.08 7.76
N ARG A 364 3.15 -17.42 7.45
CA ARG A 364 2.03 -17.26 8.39
C ARG A 364 1.41 -18.60 8.72
N LYS A 365 1.19 -19.47 7.73
CA LYS A 365 0.68 -20.83 7.94
C LYS A 365 1.61 -21.66 8.81
N ASP A 366 2.90 -21.67 8.50
CA ASP A 366 3.92 -22.37 9.27
C ASP A 366 4.02 -21.85 10.71
N PHE A 367 4.01 -20.53 10.88
CA PHE A 367 4.10 -19.90 12.20
C PHE A 367 2.88 -20.26 13.06
N LEU A 368 1.66 -20.10 12.53
CA LEU A 368 0.43 -20.39 13.26
C LEU A 368 0.25 -21.88 13.55
N THR A 369 0.79 -22.76 12.71
CA THR A 369 0.79 -24.21 12.96
C THR A 369 1.70 -24.55 14.15
N LYS A 370 2.86 -23.90 14.26
CA LYS A 370 3.83 -24.14 15.35
C LYS A 370 3.48 -23.40 16.64
N HIS A 371 2.86 -22.23 16.50
CA HIS A 371 2.51 -21.32 17.58
C HIS A 371 1.06 -20.87 17.40
N PRO A 372 0.08 -21.73 17.74
CA PRO A 372 -1.33 -21.39 17.66
C PRO A 372 -1.66 -20.15 18.49
N PHE A 373 -2.54 -19.29 17.96
CA PHE A 373 -3.00 -18.12 18.70
C PHE A 373 -3.98 -18.53 19.82
N PRO A 374 -3.80 -18.05 21.07
CA PRO A 374 -4.66 -18.44 22.18
C PRO A 374 -6.07 -17.85 22.04
N THR A 375 -7.05 -18.70 21.68
CA THR A 375 -8.43 -18.27 21.37
C THR A 375 -9.29 -17.91 22.60
N ASP A 376 -8.76 -18.12 23.79
CA ASP A 376 -9.34 -17.79 25.09
C ASP A 376 -9.14 -16.32 25.48
N VAL A 377 -8.29 -15.56 24.76
CA VAL A 377 -8.25 -14.10 24.87
C VAL A 377 -9.40 -13.46 24.10
N ALA A 378 -10.09 -12.49 24.71
CA ALA A 378 -11.10 -11.70 24.02
C ALA A 378 -10.48 -11.02 22.79
N THR A 379 -11.09 -11.20 21.63
CA THR A 379 -10.49 -10.78 20.37
C THR A 379 -11.52 -10.13 19.46
N VAL A 380 -11.21 -8.93 18.97
CA VAL A 380 -11.94 -8.26 17.88
C VAL A 380 -11.00 -8.14 16.69
N SER A 381 -11.46 -8.52 15.49
CA SER A 381 -10.73 -8.28 14.25
C SER A 381 -11.54 -7.39 13.31
N PHE A 382 -10.91 -6.35 12.80
CA PHE A 382 -11.51 -5.34 11.93
C PHE A 382 -10.81 -5.33 10.57
N HIS A 383 -11.60 -5.29 9.51
CA HIS A 383 -11.10 -5.04 8.16
C HIS A 383 -12.07 -4.13 7.39
N SER A 384 -11.55 -3.53 6.34
CA SER A 384 -12.29 -2.64 5.45
C SER A 384 -11.82 -2.83 4.01
N THR A 385 -12.43 -2.09 3.10
CA THR A 385 -11.96 -2.01 1.72
C THR A 385 -11.91 -0.55 1.26
N THR A 386 -11.10 -0.30 0.24
CA THR A 386 -11.12 0.97 -0.48
C THR A 386 -11.22 0.71 -1.97
N LYS A 387 -11.95 1.60 -2.65
CA LYS A 387 -12.06 1.73 -4.11
C LYS A 387 -11.75 3.17 -4.53
N SER A 388 -11.32 4.00 -3.57
CA SER A 388 -11.11 5.42 -3.78
C SER A 388 -9.88 5.65 -4.67
N PRO A 389 -10.05 6.28 -5.86
CA PRO A 389 -8.91 6.58 -6.74
C PRO A 389 -7.93 7.59 -6.12
N MET A 390 -8.31 8.23 -5.02
CA MET A 390 -7.48 9.15 -4.26
C MET A 390 -6.78 8.50 -3.06
N SER A 391 -7.04 7.23 -2.78
CA SER A 391 -6.28 6.52 -1.75
C SER A 391 -4.82 6.48 -2.18
N ILE A 392 -3.92 6.70 -1.22
CA ILE A 392 -2.49 6.52 -1.47
C ILE A 392 -2.14 5.06 -1.78
N GLN A 393 -3.03 4.12 -1.43
CA GLN A 393 -2.89 2.69 -1.69
C GLN A 393 -3.56 2.25 -2.99
N GLN A 394 -4.14 3.17 -3.78
CA GLN A 394 -4.94 2.83 -4.96
C GLN A 394 -4.22 1.88 -5.94
N ILE A 395 -2.91 2.04 -6.13
CA ILE A 395 -2.13 1.17 -7.02
C ILE A 395 -2.17 -0.28 -6.51
N LEU A 396 -1.97 -0.48 -5.21
CA LEU A 396 -1.96 -1.80 -4.59
C LEU A 396 -3.37 -2.38 -4.50
N THR A 397 -4.36 -1.55 -4.19
CA THR A 397 -5.78 -1.92 -4.25
C THR A 397 -6.15 -2.47 -5.62
N HIS A 398 -5.79 -1.74 -6.67
CA HIS A 398 -6.06 -2.13 -8.04
C HIS A 398 -5.31 -3.41 -8.43
N TYR A 399 -4.03 -3.53 -8.04
CA TYR A 399 -3.23 -4.74 -8.26
C TYR A 399 -3.93 -5.99 -7.72
N VAL A 400 -4.29 -6.00 -6.44
CA VAL A 400 -4.96 -7.15 -5.81
C VAL A 400 -6.31 -7.43 -6.47
N LYS A 401 -7.07 -6.38 -6.82
CA LYS A 401 -8.38 -6.53 -7.46
C LYS A 401 -8.29 -7.14 -8.86
N GLN A 402 -7.38 -6.64 -9.70
CA GLN A 402 -7.19 -7.16 -11.05
C GLN A 402 -6.59 -8.57 -11.02
N ARG A 403 -5.65 -8.83 -10.12
CA ARG A 403 -4.92 -10.09 -10.08
C ARG A 403 -5.74 -11.24 -9.49
N TYR A 404 -6.42 -10.97 -8.39
CA TYR A 404 -7.07 -12.01 -7.57
C TYR A 404 -8.59 -11.84 -7.48
N GLY A 405 -9.16 -10.75 -8.00
CA GLY A 405 -10.61 -10.50 -7.95
C GLY A 405 -11.12 -9.97 -6.60
N PHE A 406 -10.26 -9.84 -5.59
CA PHE A 406 -10.67 -9.44 -4.24
C PHE A 406 -10.64 -7.92 -4.03
N ASP A 407 -11.68 -7.41 -3.38
CA ASP A 407 -11.65 -6.08 -2.78
C ASP A 407 -10.71 -6.10 -1.56
N ASN A 408 -10.04 -4.99 -1.27
CA ASN A 408 -9.02 -4.91 -0.22
C ASN A 408 -8.82 -3.47 0.27
N ASP A 409 -8.10 -3.29 1.37
CA ASP A 409 -7.80 -1.97 1.94
C ASP A 409 -6.55 -1.30 1.33
N GLY A 410 -5.92 -1.95 0.36
CA GLY A 410 -4.64 -1.57 -0.24
C GLY A 410 -3.49 -2.52 0.09
N LEU A 411 -3.54 -3.26 1.19
CA LEU A 411 -2.44 -4.15 1.59
C LEU A 411 -2.93 -5.53 2.05
N VAL A 412 -4.13 -5.60 2.64
CA VAL A 412 -4.68 -6.82 3.23
C VAL A 412 -6.06 -7.10 2.64
N ILE A 413 -6.28 -8.35 2.25
CA ILE A 413 -7.59 -8.82 1.82
C ILE A 413 -8.44 -9.11 3.07
N PRO A 414 -9.71 -8.68 3.11
CA PRO A 414 -10.65 -8.92 4.20
C PRO A 414 -10.61 -10.33 4.80
N VAL A 415 -10.62 -11.36 3.95
CA VAL A 415 -10.64 -12.75 4.39
C VAL A 415 -9.41 -13.14 5.21
N ASP A 416 -8.27 -12.53 4.93
CA ASP A 416 -6.99 -12.82 5.59
C ASP A 416 -6.78 -12.02 6.88
N ALA A 417 -7.69 -11.06 7.15
CA ALA A 417 -7.74 -10.29 8.38
C ALA A 417 -8.76 -10.84 9.41
N GLU A 418 -9.52 -11.88 9.05
CA GLU A 418 -10.45 -12.55 9.97
C GLU A 418 -9.70 -13.55 10.84
N ILE A 419 -9.72 -13.33 12.16
CA ILE A 419 -8.95 -14.12 13.12
C ILE A 419 -9.86 -15.18 13.75
N PRO A 420 -9.44 -16.47 13.80
CA PRO A 420 -10.22 -17.50 14.45
C PRO A 420 -10.64 -17.15 15.88
N GLY A 421 -11.90 -17.42 16.22
CA GLY A 421 -12.46 -17.14 17.55
C GLY A 421 -12.70 -15.65 17.84
N SER A 422 -12.55 -14.76 16.87
CA SER A 422 -12.78 -13.32 17.07
C SER A 422 -14.24 -12.90 16.82
N SER A 423 -14.58 -11.75 17.41
CA SER A 423 -15.67 -10.92 16.90
C SER A 423 -15.15 -10.13 15.68
N VAL A 424 -15.69 -10.42 14.50
CA VAL A 424 -15.27 -9.80 13.24
C VAL A 424 -16.14 -8.58 12.92
N VAL A 425 -15.49 -7.48 12.55
CA VAL A 425 -16.14 -6.28 12.00
C VAL A 425 -15.71 -6.13 10.54
N ARG A 426 -16.70 -6.26 9.63
CA ARG A 426 -16.53 -6.12 8.18
C ARG A 426 -16.98 -4.74 7.76
N TYR A 427 -16.10 -3.75 7.91
CA TYR A 427 -16.46 -2.37 7.66
C TYR A 427 -16.70 -2.13 6.17
N ASP A 428 -17.95 -1.78 5.84
CA ASP A 428 -18.45 -1.72 4.46
C ASP A 428 -18.29 -0.34 3.80
N LYS A 429 -17.83 0.67 4.57
CA LYS A 429 -17.58 2.03 4.08
C LYS A 429 -16.11 2.21 3.66
N GLU A 430 -15.89 3.24 2.84
CA GLU A 430 -14.57 3.60 2.32
C GLU A 430 -13.53 3.86 3.42
N LEU A 431 -12.56 2.95 3.52
CA LEU A 431 -11.45 3.07 4.44
C LEU A 431 -10.26 2.26 3.93
N ASP A 432 -9.19 2.98 3.58
CA ASP A 432 -7.92 2.39 3.19
C ASP A 432 -7.08 1.96 4.40
N HIS A 433 -5.98 1.26 4.13
CA HIS A 433 -5.11 0.66 5.15
C HIS A 433 -4.61 1.65 6.20
N VAL A 434 -4.25 2.88 5.80
CA VAL A 434 -3.72 3.88 6.74
C VAL A 434 -4.81 4.72 7.39
N GLY A 435 -6.03 4.67 6.86
CA GLY A 435 -7.14 5.50 7.27
C GLY A 435 -7.60 5.31 8.70
N THR A 436 -7.28 4.15 9.29
CA THR A 436 -7.58 3.79 10.69
C THR A 436 -6.63 4.44 11.69
N VAL A 437 -5.39 4.75 11.30
CA VAL A 437 -4.34 5.22 12.23
C VAL A 437 -3.88 6.65 11.98
N TRP A 438 -4.21 7.22 10.81
CA TRP A 438 -3.80 8.57 10.45
C TRP A 438 -4.76 9.64 11.02
N PRO A 439 -4.26 10.78 11.54
CA PRO A 439 -5.12 11.87 12.00
C PRO A 439 -6.03 12.38 10.89
N ARG A 440 -7.34 12.48 11.19
CA ARG A 440 -8.34 13.12 10.35
C ARG A 440 -8.97 14.25 11.16
N ASN A 441 -8.88 15.49 10.67
CA ASN A 441 -9.58 16.63 11.29
C ASN A 441 -10.96 16.76 10.65
N ARG A 442 -12.04 16.76 11.45
CA ARG A 442 -13.32 17.34 11.02
C ARG A 442 -13.14 18.86 10.96
N ARG A 443 -13.65 19.52 9.93
CA ARG A 443 -13.71 20.99 9.94
C ARG A 443 -14.80 21.41 10.93
N GLU A 444 -14.42 22.06 12.02
CA GLU A 444 -15.36 22.84 12.81
C GLU A 444 -15.86 24.01 11.95
N ASN A 445 -17.16 24.21 11.86
CA ASN A 445 -17.75 25.48 11.39
C ASN A 445 -17.51 26.56 12.47
N LYS A 446 -16.25 27.00 12.64
CA LYS A 446 -15.98 28.22 13.40
C LYS A 446 -16.24 29.42 12.51
N LYS A 447 -17.32 30.15 12.82
CA LYS A 447 -17.55 31.51 12.30
C LYS A 447 -16.47 32.42 12.89
N GLY A 448 -15.60 32.93 12.01
CA GLY A 448 -14.81 34.15 12.21
C GLY A 448 -13.57 34.04 13.10
N GLY A 449 -12.46 34.59 12.61
CA GLY A 449 -11.34 35.09 13.40
C GLY A 449 -10.28 34.07 13.79
N ASP A 450 -9.04 34.33 13.35
CA ASP A 450 -7.77 33.75 13.81
C ASP A 450 -7.49 32.28 13.47
N MET A 451 -7.09 32.06 12.22
CA MET A 451 -6.14 31.02 11.89
C MET A 451 -4.73 31.61 11.97
N ASP A 452 -3.94 31.21 12.98
CA ASP A 452 -2.48 31.01 12.79
C ASP A 452 -1.72 30.36 13.96
N GLU A 453 -2.31 30.04 15.13
CA GLU A 453 -1.46 29.77 16.32
C GLU A 453 -1.22 28.33 16.81
N GLU A 454 -1.76 27.27 16.20
CA GLU A 454 -1.66 25.94 16.85
C GLU A 454 -1.14 24.77 16.00
N VAL A 455 -0.01 24.95 15.29
CA VAL A 455 0.75 23.82 14.70
C VAL A 455 2.27 24.05 14.74
N GLN A 456 2.82 24.46 15.87
CA GLN A 456 4.28 24.52 16.07
C GLN A 456 4.84 23.45 17.04
N GLY A 457 3.99 22.66 17.70
CA GLY A 457 4.42 21.67 18.70
C GLY A 457 4.96 20.33 18.17
N THR A 458 4.81 20.01 16.88
CA THR A 458 5.13 18.66 16.33
C THR A 458 6.62 18.41 16.02
N THR A 459 7.53 19.29 16.41
CA THR A 459 8.97 19.15 16.10
C THR A 459 9.79 18.52 17.24
N THR A 460 9.17 18.14 18.35
CA THR A 460 9.90 17.72 19.55
C THR A 460 9.43 16.37 20.09
N TYR A 461 9.64 15.30 19.31
CA TYR A 461 9.78 13.94 19.87
C TYR A 461 10.98 13.29 19.20
N VAL A 462 12.17 13.72 19.63
CA VAL A 462 13.42 12.98 19.42
C VAL A 462 13.56 12.06 20.63
N ASN A 463 13.53 10.75 20.38
CA ASN A 463 13.85 9.74 21.38
C ASN A 463 15.22 10.08 22.02
N PRO A 464 15.31 10.35 23.33
CA PRO A 464 16.54 10.83 23.97
C PRO A 464 17.68 9.81 23.98
N THR A 465 17.46 8.57 23.52
CA THR A 465 18.51 7.55 23.40
C THR A 465 19.39 7.69 22.15
N ILE A 466 19.03 8.51 21.15
CA ILE A 466 19.88 8.73 19.97
C ILE A 466 20.78 9.95 20.22
N ARG A 467 21.92 9.73 20.88
CA ARG A 467 22.98 10.74 21.04
C ARG A 467 23.54 11.14 19.66
N LYS A 468 23.19 12.38 19.25
CA LYS A 468 23.59 13.16 18.06
C LYS A 468 22.86 12.79 16.75
N PRO A 469 22.19 13.76 16.09
CA PRO A 469 21.51 13.51 14.82
C PRO A 469 22.56 13.27 13.72
N THR A 470 22.61 12.04 13.23
CA THR A 470 23.39 11.67 12.05
C THR A 470 22.79 12.33 10.80
N ARG A 471 23.57 12.48 9.72
CA ARG A 471 23.07 12.97 8.40
C ARG A 471 21.80 12.24 7.93
N TYR A 472 21.64 10.98 8.34
CA TYR A 472 20.47 10.12 8.17
C TYR A 472 19.16 10.75 8.72
N ALA A 473 19.16 11.24 9.96
CA ALA A 473 17.99 11.85 10.59
C ALA A 473 17.52 13.13 9.87
N ARG A 474 18.45 13.86 9.24
CA ARG A 474 18.15 15.08 8.47
C ARG A 474 17.52 14.77 7.10
N THR A 475 18.02 13.76 6.40
CA THR A 475 17.49 13.37 5.08
C THR A 475 16.13 12.67 5.20
N VAL A 476 15.99 11.75 6.16
CA VAL A 476 14.71 11.09 6.46
C VAL A 476 13.72 12.11 7.03
N GLY A 477 14.14 12.99 7.96
CA GLY A 477 13.28 14.05 8.49
C GLY A 477 12.77 15.02 7.42
N TRP A 478 13.62 15.46 6.49
CA TRP A 478 13.18 16.33 5.37
C TRP A 478 12.25 15.59 4.40
N MET A 479 12.54 14.33 4.08
CA MET A 479 11.67 13.46 3.28
C MET A 479 10.30 13.28 3.93
N MET A 480 10.25 13.08 5.25
CA MET A 480 8.99 12.96 5.99
C MET A 480 8.24 14.27 6.02
N VAL A 481 8.90 15.42 6.06
CA VAL A 481 8.24 16.72 5.89
C VAL A 481 7.63 16.86 4.48
N GLN A 482 8.25 16.30 3.44
CA GLN A 482 7.67 16.32 2.09
C GLN A 482 6.51 15.32 1.93
N VAL A 483 6.65 14.10 2.46
CA VAL A 483 5.59 13.09 2.47
C VAL A 483 4.41 13.60 3.30
N ASP A 484 4.65 14.13 4.50
CA ASP A 484 3.62 14.76 5.33
C ASP A 484 3.00 15.98 4.64
N LYS A 485 3.77 16.83 3.95
CA LYS A 485 3.21 17.92 3.13
C LYS A 485 2.34 17.41 1.99
N VAL A 486 2.76 16.37 1.28
CA VAL A 486 2.01 15.76 0.17
C VAL A 486 0.76 15.07 0.72
N LEU A 487 0.87 14.29 1.79
CA LEU A 487 -0.25 13.64 2.47
C LEU A 487 -1.22 14.67 3.06
N ARG A 488 -0.75 15.76 3.67
CA ARG A 488 -1.60 16.89 4.07
C ARG A 488 -2.25 17.56 2.88
N ARG A 489 -1.56 17.67 1.74
CA ARG A 489 -2.14 18.22 0.50
C ARG A 489 -3.20 17.28 -0.07
N ILE A 490 -2.98 15.97 -0.05
CA ILE A 490 -3.94 14.94 -0.43
C ILE A 490 -5.14 14.97 0.53
N SER A 491 -4.92 15.00 1.84
CA SER A 491 -5.98 15.18 2.85
C SER A 491 -6.74 16.50 2.70
N ARG A 492 -6.13 17.55 2.15
CA ARG A 492 -6.80 18.82 1.79
C ARG A 492 -7.58 18.76 0.47
N HIS A 493 -7.24 17.85 -0.44
CA HIS A 493 -7.86 17.69 -1.77
C HIS A 493 -8.79 16.48 -1.87
N GLN A 494 -8.91 15.66 -0.82
CA GLN A 494 -10.06 14.78 -0.69
C GLN A 494 -11.31 15.67 -0.64
N PRO A 495 -12.34 15.39 -1.48
CA PRO A 495 -13.50 16.25 -1.59
C PRO A 495 -14.10 16.40 -0.20
N THR A 496 -14.51 17.62 0.09
CA THR A 496 -15.28 18.05 1.25
C THR A 496 -16.09 16.89 1.82
N ARG A 497 -15.57 16.28 2.90
CA ARG A 497 -16.02 14.99 3.41
C ARG A 497 -17.33 15.15 4.17
N SER A 498 -18.30 14.28 3.90
CA SER A 498 -19.51 14.19 4.70
C SER A 498 -19.16 13.90 6.17
N ASN A 499 -20.04 14.29 7.09
CA ASN A 499 -19.91 14.04 8.52
C ASN A 499 -19.96 12.53 8.91
N ASP A 500 -19.91 11.61 7.92
CA ASP A 500 -20.20 10.18 8.10
C ASP A 500 -18.97 9.28 8.14
N VAL A 501 -17.79 9.78 7.73
CA VAL A 501 -16.53 9.00 7.79
C VAL A 501 -15.96 9.11 9.20
N PRO A 502 -15.70 7.99 9.90
CA PRO A 502 -15.23 8.02 11.26
C PRO A 502 -13.76 8.44 11.35
N THR A 503 -13.44 9.08 12.47
CA THR A 503 -12.07 9.43 12.87
C THR A 503 -11.35 8.20 13.45
N ALA A 504 -10.02 8.24 13.50
CA ALA A 504 -9.23 7.16 14.12
C ALA A 504 -9.62 6.91 15.59
N PRO A 505 -9.82 7.94 16.45
CA PRO A 505 -10.38 7.74 17.78
C PRO A 505 -11.73 7.01 17.80
N GLU A 506 -12.68 7.41 16.94
CA GLU A 506 -14.02 6.80 16.87
C GLU A 506 -13.96 5.31 16.51
N ILE A 507 -13.12 4.95 15.52
CA ILE A 507 -12.94 3.56 15.10
C ILE A 507 -12.44 2.72 16.27
N PHE A 508 -11.34 3.14 16.92
CA PHE A 508 -10.77 2.36 18.01
C PHE A 508 -11.65 2.33 19.25
N ALA A 509 -12.36 3.41 19.56
CA ALA A 509 -13.35 3.43 20.63
C ALA A 509 -14.44 2.39 20.39
N ALA A 510 -15.04 2.37 19.19
CA ALA A 510 -16.08 1.39 18.86
C ALA A 510 -15.57 -0.07 18.91
N LEU A 511 -14.34 -0.31 18.43
CA LEU A 511 -13.72 -1.65 18.50
C LEU A 511 -13.44 -2.10 19.94
N ILE A 512 -12.98 -1.19 20.80
CA ILE A 512 -12.68 -1.50 22.20
C ILE A 512 -13.98 -1.68 22.99
N THR A 513 -15.02 -0.88 22.74
CA THR A 513 -16.33 -1.10 23.34
C THR A 513 -16.88 -2.47 22.95
N LEU A 514 -16.77 -2.86 21.68
CA LEU A 514 -17.17 -4.21 21.24
C LEU A 514 -16.35 -5.31 21.93
N LEU A 515 -15.04 -5.10 22.11
CA LEU A 515 -14.16 -6.01 22.86
C LEU A 515 -14.61 -6.14 24.33
N GLN A 516 -15.05 -5.05 24.94
CA GLN A 516 -15.51 -5.00 26.34
C GLN A 516 -16.87 -5.69 26.54
N GLU A 517 -17.63 -5.95 25.47
CA GLU A 517 -18.86 -6.76 25.48
C GLU A 517 -18.58 -8.28 25.40
N ASP A 518 -17.36 -8.70 25.05
CA ASP A 518 -17.00 -10.12 24.93
C ASP A 518 -17.01 -10.80 26.31
N GLN A 519 -17.65 -11.97 26.41
CA GLN A 519 -17.72 -12.70 27.67
C GLN A 519 -16.34 -13.06 28.22
N ARG A 520 -15.38 -13.42 27.35
CA ARG A 520 -14.00 -13.70 27.76
C ARG A 520 -13.34 -12.48 28.40
N TYR A 521 -13.68 -11.27 27.94
CA TYR A 521 -13.15 -10.03 28.50
C TYR A 521 -13.70 -9.78 29.92
N LEU A 522 -15.00 -10.03 30.08
CA LEU A 522 -15.73 -9.80 31.34
C LEU A 522 -15.37 -10.83 32.42
N THR A 523 -15.27 -12.11 32.05
CA THR A 523 -14.99 -13.20 33.00
C THR A 523 -13.52 -13.35 33.34
N LYS A 524 -12.62 -12.74 32.57
CA LYS A 524 -11.18 -12.82 32.84
C LYS A 524 -10.87 -12.15 34.18
N PRO A 525 -10.33 -12.89 35.17
CA PRO A 525 -10.01 -12.33 36.47
C PRO A 525 -8.97 -11.22 36.32
N SER A 526 -9.06 -10.22 37.19
CA SER A 526 -8.00 -9.21 37.27
C SER A 526 -6.70 -9.89 37.71
N PRO A 527 -5.54 -9.50 37.16
CA PRO A 527 -4.27 -10.07 37.54
C PRO A 527 -4.07 -9.91 39.04
N VAL A 528 -3.61 -10.96 39.73
CA VAL A 528 -3.17 -10.84 41.11
C VAL A 528 -1.97 -9.91 41.13
N ALA A 529 -2.00 -8.86 41.95
CA ALA A 529 -0.89 -7.92 42.07
C ALA A 529 0.39 -8.70 42.40
N ILE A 530 1.35 -8.70 41.48
CA ILE A 530 2.68 -9.24 41.74
C ILE A 530 3.28 -8.38 42.85
N PRO A 531 3.69 -8.96 44.01
CA PRO A 531 4.33 -8.19 45.06
C PRO A 531 5.53 -7.46 44.48
N GLN A 532 5.56 -6.13 44.61
CA GLN A 532 6.73 -5.34 44.25
C GLN A 532 7.93 -5.93 45.02
N PRO A 533 9.06 -6.24 44.35
CA PRO A 533 10.26 -6.62 45.08
C PRO A 533 10.60 -5.47 46.02
N SER A 534 10.65 -5.78 47.32
CA SER A 534 10.99 -4.81 48.35
C SER A 534 12.32 -4.12 48.00
N PRO A 535 12.44 -2.79 48.16
CA PRO A 535 13.71 -2.11 47.98
C PRO A 535 14.61 -2.47 49.17
N SER A 536 15.25 -3.63 49.13
CA SER A 536 16.28 -4.03 50.10
C SER A 536 17.57 -4.39 49.38
N SER A 537 18.57 -3.58 49.71
CA SER A 537 20.02 -3.73 49.52
C SER A 537 20.56 -3.75 48.09
N THR A 538 21.02 -2.58 47.65
CA THR A 538 22.41 -2.42 47.21
C THR A 538 23.32 -3.43 47.90
N HIS A 539 23.93 -4.36 47.16
CA HIS A 539 25.32 -4.79 47.33
C HIS A 539 25.77 -5.65 46.14
N ALA A 540 26.74 -5.09 45.40
CA ALA A 540 27.83 -5.72 44.65
C ALA A 540 27.67 -7.16 44.13
N LEU A 541 27.68 -7.30 42.79
CA LEU A 541 28.76 -7.97 42.03
C LEU A 541 28.67 -7.62 40.54
#